data_AF-A0A661TQY8-F1
#
_entry.id   AF-A0A661TQY8-F1
#
_cell.length_a   1.000
_cell.length_b   1.000
_cell.length_c   1.000
_cell.angle_alpha   90.00
_cell.angle_beta   90.00
_cell.angle_gamma   90.00
#
_symmetry.space_group_name_H-M   'P 1'
#
loop_
_entity.id
_entity.type
_entity.pdbx_description
1 polymer ?
#
loop_
_entity_poly.entity_id
_entity_poly.type
_entity_poly.pdbx_seq_one_letter_code
_entity_poly.pdbx_strand_id
1 'polypeptide(L)' 'MTKWKKLSHTIYQCKYHIVWCPKYRYRILKGQVAEFVEQTLRMLM' A
#
# COMPACT_ATOMS: atom_id res chain seq x y z
N MET A 1 1.97 -19.09 6.40
CA MET A 1 3.00 -18.41 5.59
C MET A 1 4.04 -17.80 6.50
N THR A 2 5.32 -18.08 6.25
CA THR A 2 6.46 -17.71 7.10
C THR A 2 6.57 -16.18 7.21
N LYS A 3 6.74 -15.66 8.43
CA LYS A 3 6.83 -14.20 8.72
C LYS A 3 7.96 -13.46 7.98
N TRP A 4 8.93 -14.18 7.41
CA TRP A 4 10.22 -13.67 6.96
C TRP A 4 10.48 -14.02 5.49
N LYS A 5 10.96 -13.05 4.70
CA LYS A 5 11.44 -13.26 3.33
C LYS A 5 12.92 -13.65 3.36
N LYS A 6 13.32 -14.57 2.47
CA LYS A 6 14.71 -15.03 2.32
C LYS A 6 15.24 -14.70 0.92
N LEU A 7 16.47 -14.20 0.87
CA LEU A 7 17.33 -14.08 -0.30
C LEU A 7 18.57 -14.95 -0.06
N SER A 8 19.42 -15.13 -1.08
CA SER A 8 20.60 -16.00 -1.02
C SER A 8 21.54 -15.72 0.17
N HIS A 9 21.60 -14.47 0.64
CA HIS A 9 22.46 -14.08 1.77
C HIS A 9 21.76 -13.27 2.87
N THR A 10 20.44 -13.07 2.78
CA THR A 10 19.72 -12.18 3.71
C THR A 10 18.35 -12.74 4.07
N ILE A 11 17.99 -12.64 5.35
CA ILE A 11 16.65 -12.92 5.86
C ILE A 11 16.10 -11.62 6.43
N TYR A 12 14.91 -11.21 6.02
CA TYR A 12 14.35 -9.93 6.44
C TYR A 12 12.83 -9.94 6.54
N GLN A 13 12.30 -9.01 7.34
CA GLN A 13 10.87 -8.73 7.44
C GLN A 13 10.67 -7.22 7.48
N CYS A 14 10.18 -6.66 6.37
CA CYS A 14 9.88 -5.24 6.26
C CYS A 14 8.36 -5.04 6.35
N LYS A 15 7.91 -4.40 7.43
CA LYS A 15 6.52 -4.00 7.64
C LYS A 15 6.47 -2.49 7.76
N TYR A 16 5.64 -1.84 6.96
CA TYR A 16 5.50 -0.39 6.94
C TYR A 16 4.04 -0.01 7.20
N HIS A 17 3.84 1.03 7.99
CA HIS A 17 2.56 1.70 8.14
C HIS A 17 2.63 3.02 7.37
N ILE A 18 2.05 3.04 6.16
CA ILE A 18 2.11 4.18 5.26
C ILE A 18 0.72 4.83 5.24
N VAL A 19 0.67 6.13 5.54
CA VAL A 19 -0.56 6.93 5.54
C VAL A 19 -0.32 8.17 4.67
N TRP A 20 -1.33 8.55 3.89
CA TRP A 20 -1.29 9.74 3.06
C TRP A 20 -2.67 10.40 3.00
N CYS A 21 -2.73 11.62 2.45
CA CYS A 21 -3.98 12.38 2.30
C CYS A 21 -4.05 13.06 0.93
N PRO A 22 -5.25 13.23 0.35
CA PRO A 22 -5.44 14.03 -0.85
C PRO A 22 -5.00 15.49 -0.66
N LYS A 23 -4.65 16.16 -1.76
CA LYS A 23 -4.32 17.59 -1.75
C LYS A 23 -5.45 18.37 -1.08
N TYR A 24 -5.10 19.25 -0.15
CA TYR A 24 -6.04 20.04 0.67
C TYR A 24 -6.99 19.22 1.57
N ARG A 25 -6.74 17.93 1.76
CA ARG A 25 -7.57 17.02 2.58
C ARG A 25 -9.05 16.98 2.17
N TYR A 26 -9.34 17.23 0.89
CA TYR A 26 -10.70 17.07 0.40
C TYR A 26 -11.16 15.62 0.54
N ARG A 27 -12.42 15.43 0.94
CA ARG A 27 -13.03 14.11 1.15
C ARG A 27 -13.49 13.47 -0.18
N ILE A 28 -12.59 13.46 -1.18
CA ILE A 28 -12.84 12.99 -2.55
C ILE A 28 -12.70 11.48 -2.72
N LEU A 29 -12.04 10.79 -1.77
CA LEU A 29 -11.84 9.33 -1.81
C LEU A 29 -13.14 8.61 -1.44
N LYS A 30 -14.13 8.63 -2.34
CA LYS A 30 -15.43 7.97 -2.20
C LYS A 30 -15.90 7.44 -3.55
N GLY A 31 -16.77 6.42 -3.52
CA GLY A 31 -17.35 5.81 -4.73
C GLY A 31 -16.26 5.34 -5.70
N GLN A 32 -16.48 5.58 -7.00
CA GLN A 32 -15.59 5.16 -8.08
C GLN A 32 -14.14 5.68 -7.94
N VAL A 33 -13.95 6.87 -7.35
CA VAL A 33 -12.61 7.43 -7.14
C VAL A 33 -11.83 6.60 -6.12
N ALA A 34 -12.49 6.13 -5.06
CA ALA A 34 -11.85 5.26 -4.07
C ALA A 34 -11.51 3.89 -4.68
N GLU A 35 -12.43 3.31 -5.44
CA GLU A 35 -12.22 2.02 -6.10
C GLU A 35 -11.04 2.05 -7.08
N PHE A 36 -10.97 3.10 -7.92
CA PHE A 36 -9.88 3.27 -8.86
C PHE A 36 -8.51 3.41 -8.17
N VAL A 37 -8.46 4.21 -7.10
CA VAL A 37 -7.23 4.40 -6.30
C VAL A 37 -6.83 3.08 -5.64
N GLU A 38 -7.77 2.33 -5.06
CA GLU A 38 -7.49 1.04 -4.44
C GLU A 38 -6.95 0.01 -5.45
N GLN A 39 -7.57 -0.08 -6.63
CA GLN A 39 -7.11 -0.98 -7.69
C GLN A 39 -5.71 -0.61 -8.18
N THR A 40 -5.45 0.69 -8.36
CA THR A 40 -4.13 1.18 -8.79
C THR A 40 -3.05 0.86 -7.75
N LEU A 41 -3.34 1.06 -6.46
CA LEU A 41 -2.40 0.74 -5.37
C LEU A 41 -2.12 -0.75 -5.28
N ARG A 42 -3.13 -1.61 -5.46
CA ARG A 42 -2.96 -3.07 -5.47
C ARG A 42 -2.19 -3.57 -6.69
N MET A 43 -2.21 -2.86 -7.81
CA MET A 43 -1.42 -3.22 -9.00
C MET A 43 0.06 -2.87 -8.83
N LEU A 44 0.35 -1.75 -8.16
CA LEU A 44 1.71 -1.23 -7.99
C LEU A 44 2.48 -1.90 -6.84
N MET A 45 1.78 -2.46 -5.85
CA MET A 45 2.37 -3.09 -4.66
C MET A 45 2.28 -4.62 -4.71
#